data_AF-A0A2V5MEI2-F1
#
_entry.id   AF-A0A2V5MEI2-F1
#
_cell.length_a   1.000
_cell.length_b   1.000
_cell.length_c   1.000
_cell.angle_alpha   90.00
_cell.angle_beta   90.00
_cell.angle_gamma   90.00
#
_symmetry.space_group_name_H-M   'P 1'
#
loop_
_entity.id
_entity.type
_entity.pdbx_description
1 polymer ?
#
loop_
_entity_poly.entity_id
_entity_poly.type
_entity_poly.pdbx_seq_one_letter_code
_entity_poly.pdbx_strand_id
1 'polypeptide(L)'
;MSPKIVELEELSDRCEKLRSAGKKIVATNGCFDLLHVGHVRYLQAARALGELLVVGLNGDRSVHELKGAGRPITTERDRAEILAALQCVDLATIFPEIRATKFLAAVRPAVYVKGGDYTP
;
A
#
# COMPACT_ATOMS: atom_id res chain seq x y z
N MET A 1 -9.10 14.53 -4.00
CA MET A 1 -8.30 13.29 -3.91
C MET A 1 -6.83 13.64 -4.05
N SER A 2 -5.98 13.07 -3.20
CA SER A 2 -4.53 13.23 -3.27
C SER A 2 -3.97 12.67 -4.60
N PRO A 3 -3.02 13.33 -5.28
CA PRO A 3 -2.42 12.85 -6.53
C PRO A 3 -1.59 11.57 -6.37
N LYS A 4 -1.38 11.13 -5.12
CA LYS A 4 -0.71 9.87 -4.78
C LYS A 4 -1.64 8.67 -4.83
N ILE A 5 -2.96 8.86 -4.75
CA ILE A 5 -3.94 7.78 -4.82
C ILE A 5 -4.29 7.56 -6.29
N VAL A 6 -4.00 6.37 -6.80
CA VAL A 6 -4.15 6.03 -8.21
C VAL A 6 -4.80 4.66 -8.39
N GLU A 7 -5.48 4.48 -9.51
CA GLU A 7 -6.00 3.18 -9.93
C GLU A 7 -4.87 2.22 -10.31
N LEU A 8 -5.15 0.92 -10.28
CA LEU A 8 -4.12 -0.12 -10.48
C LEU A 8 -3.45 -0.04 -11.86
N GLU A 9 -4.21 0.30 -12.90
CA GLU A 9 -3.71 0.47 -14.27
C GLU A 9 -2.72 1.64 -14.35
N GLU A 10 -3.13 2.81 -13.85
CA GLU A 10 -2.25 3.98 -13.77
C GLU A 10 -1.01 3.72 -12.89
N LEU A 11 -1.18 2.99 -11.78
CA LEU A 11 -0.08 2.59 -10.93
C LEU A 11 0.95 1.75 -11.68
N SER A 12 0.48 0.78 -12.48
CA SER A 12 1.33 -0.08 -13.30
C SER A 12 2.19 0.74 -14.25
N ASP A 13 1.57 1.68 -14.96
CA ASP A 13 2.24 2.57 -15.93
C ASP A 13 3.26 3.48 -15.24
N ARG A 14 2.88 4.10 -14.11
CA ARG A 14 3.79 4.95 -13.33
C ARG A 14 4.98 4.13 -12.82
N CYS A 15 4.75 2.95 -12.28
CA CYS A 15 5.81 2.07 -11.80
C CYS A 15 6.70 1.59 -12.94
N GLU A 16 6.16 1.35 -14.14
CA GLU A 16 6.96 0.99 -15.32
C GLU A 16 7.92 2.11 -15.72
N LYS A 17 7.42 3.34 -15.84
CA LYS A 17 8.27 4.50 -16.14
C LYS A 17 9.37 4.68 -15.09
N LEU A 18 9.03 4.54 -13.82
CA LEU A 18 9.99 4.64 -12.71
C LEU A 18 11.05 3.53 -12.76
N ARG A 19 10.66 2.28 -13.00
CA ARG A 19 11.61 1.15 -13.16
C ARG A 19 12.51 1.35 -14.37
N SER A 20 11.97 1.79 -15.51
CA SER A 20 12.74 2.08 -16.72
C SER A 20 13.73 3.24 -16.52
N ALA A 21 13.44 4.15 -15.59
CA ALA A 21 14.37 5.19 -15.14
C ALA A 21 15.37 4.71 -14.05
N GLY A 22 15.43 3.41 -13.76
CA GLY A 22 16.34 2.81 -12.79
C GLY A 22 15.94 3.00 -11.32
N LYS A 23 14.72 3.46 -11.03
CA LYS A 23 14.29 3.74 -9.65
C LYS A 23 14.02 2.46 -8.87
N LYS A 24 14.53 2.40 -7.63
CA LYS A 24 14.28 1.28 -6.71
C LYS A 24 12.94 1.43 -5.99
N ILE A 25 11.91 0.73 -6.49
CA ILE A 25 10.56 0.73 -5.90
C ILE A 25 10.46 -0.27 -4.76
N VAL A 26 10.01 0.20 -3.59
CA VAL A 26 9.59 -0.62 -2.46
C VAL A 26 8.06 -0.72 -2.45
N ALA A 27 7.53 -1.90 -2.18
CA ALA A 27 6.11 -2.08 -1.97
C ALA A 27 5.80 -2.66 -0.59
N THR A 28 4.64 -2.31 -0.07
CA THR A 28 3.97 -3.00 1.03
C THR A 28 2.46 -3.02 0.76
N ASN A 29 1.73 -3.85 1.49
CA ASN A 29 0.28 -3.78 1.50
C ASN A 29 -0.28 -4.01 2.91
N GLY A 30 -1.50 -3.52 3.13
CA GLY A 30 -2.20 -3.77 4.38
C GLY A 30 -3.56 -3.12 4.44
N CYS A 31 -4.24 -3.36 5.56
CA CYS A 31 -5.55 -2.79 5.85
C CYS A 31 -5.45 -1.37 6.42
N PHE A 32 -4.48 -1.09 7.30
CA PHE A 32 -4.27 0.25 7.89
C PHE A 32 -5.54 0.91 8.44
N ASP A 33 -6.41 0.12 9.10
CA ASP A 33 -7.70 0.58 9.62
C ASP A 33 -7.55 1.72 10.64
N LEU A 34 -7.01 1.40 11.83
CA LEU A 34 -6.63 2.39 12.81
C LEU A 34 -5.13 2.63 12.71
N LEU A 35 -4.77 3.72 12.04
CA LEU A 35 -3.37 4.10 11.89
C LEU A 35 -2.81 4.56 13.24
N HIS A 36 -1.62 4.06 13.59
CA HIS A 36 -0.93 4.38 14.83
C HIS A 36 0.57 4.49 14.57
N VAL A 37 1.34 4.96 15.57
CA VAL A 37 2.78 5.22 15.43
C VAL A 37 3.58 4.01 14.92
N GLY A 38 3.20 2.79 15.30
CA GLY A 38 3.77 1.55 14.75
C GLY A 38 3.70 1.47 13.21
N HIS A 39 2.55 1.77 12.61
CA HIS A 39 2.39 1.82 11.15
C HIS A 39 3.25 2.91 10.51
N VAL A 40 3.33 4.10 11.13
CA VAL A 40 4.15 5.19 10.61
C VAL A 40 5.63 4.80 10.59
N ARG A 41 6.15 4.26 11.70
CA ARG A 41 7.54 3.79 11.79
C ARG A 41 7.82 2.67 10.80
N TYR A 42 6.88 1.73 10.65
CA TYR A 42 6.95 0.65 9.67
C TYR A 42 7.05 1.18 8.23
N LEU A 43 6.18 2.10 7.84
CA LEU A 43 6.18 2.69 6.49
C LEU A 43 7.44 3.52 6.24
N GLN A 44 7.92 4.27 7.23
CA GLN A 44 9.19 4.99 7.14
C GLN A 44 10.38 4.04 6.95
N ALA A 45 10.43 2.94 7.72
CA ALA A 45 11.46 1.93 7.57
C ALA A 45 11.40 1.24 6.19
N ALA A 46 10.19 0.92 5.70
CA ALA A 46 10.01 0.38 4.35
C ALA A 46 10.51 1.35 3.28
N ARG A 47 10.13 2.64 3.38
CA ARG A 47 10.56 3.68 2.44
C ARG A 47 12.09 3.83 2.40
N ALA A 48 12.79 3.61 3.51
CA ALA A 48 14.25 3.69 3.57
C ALA A 48 14.98 2.56 2.79
N LEU A 49 14.28 1.50 2.38
CA LEU A 49 14.87 0.38 1.63
C LEU A 49 14.98 0.66 0.12
N GLY A 50 14.48 1.81 -0.36
CA GLY A 50 14.55 2.22 -1.76
C GLY A 50 14.28 3.70 -1.95
N GLU A 51 13.92 4.07 -3.17
CA GLU A 51 13.70 5.47 -3.57
C GLU A 51 12.23 5.85 -3.59
N LEU A 52 11.32 4.89 -3.65
CA LEU A 52 9.88 5.12 -3.59
C LEU A 52 9.20 4.04 -2.77
N LEU A 53 8.14 4.41 -2.04
CA LEU A 53 7.24 3.48 -1.38
C LEU A 53 5.85 3.52 -2.04
N VAL A 54 5.43 2.37 -2.54
CA VAL A 54 4.08 2.11 -3.03
C VAL A 54 3.30 1.29 -2.00
N VAL A 55 2.12 1.75 -1.61
CA VAL A 55 1.27 1.07 -0.63
C VAL A 55 0.01 0.52 -1.30
N GLY A 56 -0.17 -0.79 -1.26
CA GLY A 56 -1.44 -1.44 -1.61
C GLY A 56 -2.38 -1.43 -0.41
N LEU A 57 -3.52 -0.76 -0.52
CA LEU A 57 -4.55 -0.74 0.50
C LEU A 57 -5.61 -1.79 0.21
N ASN A 58 -5.87 -2.67 1.18
CA ASN A 58 -7.00 -3.59 1.10
C ASN A 58 -8.33 -2.82 1.12
N GLY A 59 -9.18 -3.06 0.13
CA GLY A 59 -10.53 -2.48 0.07
C GLY A 59 -11.46 -3.02 1.16
N ASP A 60 -12.55 -2.31 1.44
CA ASP A 60 -13.43 -2.55 2.59
C ASP A 60 -13.98 -3.98 2.62
N ARG A 61 -14.42 -4.48 1.47
CA ARG A 61 -14.87 -5.87 1.32
C ARG A 61 -13.79 -6.87 1.72
N SER A 62 -12.56 -6.71 1.22
CA SER A 62 -11.46 -7.63 1.52
C SER A 62 -11.08 -7.60 3.00
N VAL A 63 -11.15 -6.42 3.63
CA VAL A 63 -10.87 -6.28 5.06
C VAL A 63 -11.96 -6.96 5.89
N HIS A 64 -13.22 -6.81 5.51
CA HIS A 64 -14.34 -7.47 6.17
C HIS A 64 -14.20 -9.00 6.08
N GLU A 65 -13.90 -9.53 4.89
CA GLU A 65 -13.65 -10.96 4.68
C GLU A 65 -12.45 -11.48 5.51
N LEU A 66 -11.40 -10.67 5.68
CA LEU A 66 -10.19 -11.04 6.42
C LEU A 66 -10.33 -10.95 7.96
N LYS A 67 -11.07 -9.95 8.45
CA LYS A 67 -11.09 -9.59 9.89
C LYS A 67 -12.44 -9.82 10.57
N GLY A 68 -13.47 -10.15 9.79
CA GLY A 68 -14.81 -10.43 10.27
C GLY A 68 -15.70 -9.19 10.48
N ALA A 69 -16.88 -9.44 11.05
CA ALA A 69 -17.90 -8.43 11.26
C ALA A 69 -17.40 -7.27 12.13
N GLY A 70 -17.74 -6.04 11.72
CA GLY A 70 -17.33 -4.81 12.42
C GLY A 70 -15.99 -4.21 11.96
N ARG A 71 -15.37 -4.76 10.90
CA ARG A 71 -14.18 -4.18 10.26
C ARG A 71 -14.38 -4.01 8.75
N PRO A 72 -13.76 -3.00 8.11
CA PRO A 72 -12.98 -1.92 8.73
C PRO A 72 -13.87 -0.91 9.50
N ILE A 73 -13.27 -0.16 10.42
CA ILE A 73 -13.92 0.98 11.09
C ILE A 73 -13.88 2.20 10.18
N THR A 74 -12.77 2.40 9.49
CA THR A 74 -12.53 3.54 8.60
C THR A 74 -12.63 3.09 7.14
N THR A 75 -13.34 3.85 6.31
CA THR A 75 -13.59 3.48 4.90
C THR A 75 -12.28 3.39 4.12
N GLU A 76 -12.27 2.61 3.02
CA GLU A 76 -11.08 2.45 2.18
C GLU A 76 -10.57 3.78 1.62
N ARG A 77 -11.48 4.71 1.33
CA ARG A 77 -11.13 6.05 0.84
C ARG A 77 -10.44 6.87 1.92
N ASP A 78 -11.00 6.92 3.12
CA ASP A 78 -10.40 7.68 4.23
C ASP A 78 -9.04 7.10 4.63
N ARG A 79 -8.93 5.77 4.68
CA ARG A 79 -7.64 5.08 4.94
C ARG A 79 -6.60 5.42 3.86
N ALA A 80 -7.00 5.46 2.59
CA ALA A 80 -6.11 5.84 1.48
C ALA A 80 -5.66 7.30 1.59
N GLU A 81 -6.56 8.21 1.97
CA GLU A 81 -6.23 9.63 2.16
C GLU A 81 -5.25 9.85 3.31
N ILE A 82 -5.46 9.18 4.45
CA ILE A 82 -4.53 9.24 5.59
C ILE A 82 -3.15 8.72 5.18
N LEU A 83 -3.08 7.58 4.47
CA LEU A 83 -1.81 7.04 3.98
C LEU A 83 -1.12 7.99 3.01
N ALA A 84 -1.86 8.58 2.08
CA ALA A 84 -1.33 9.52 1.10
C ALA A 84 -0.78 10.80 1.75
N ALA A 85 -1.32 11.22 2.89
CA ALA A 85 -0.83 12.36 3.66
C ALA A 85 0.56 12.11 4.29
N LEU A 86 0.96 10.85 4.48
CA LEU A 86 2.28 10.53 5.02
C LEU A 86 3.39 10.88 4.02
N GLN A 87 4.41 11.59 4.49
CA GLN A 87 5.55 12.00 3.67
C GLN A 87 6.30 10.79 3.07
N CYS A 88 6.36 9.67 3.79
CA CYS A 88 7.05 8.47 3.35
C CYS A 88 6.30 7.64 2.30
N VAL A 89 5.04 7.95 1.99
CA VAL A 89 4.23 7.25 0.99
C VAL A 89 4.25 8.06 -0.30
N ASP A 90 4.72 7.44 -1.39
CA ASP A 90 4.84 8.09 -2.70
C ASP A 90 3.60 7.81 -3.57
N LEU A 91 3.11 6.57 -3.57
CA LEU A 91 1.88 6.16 -4.27
C LEU A 91 1.07 5.20 -3.41
N ALA A 92 -0.25 5.26 -3.55
CA ALA A 92 -1.19 4.33 -2.93
C ALA A 92 -2.24 3.87 -3.96
N THR A 93 -2.68 2.62 -3.84
CA THR A 93 -3.80 2.10 -4.64
C THR A 93 -4.68 1.23 -3.77
N ILE A 94 -5.99 1.26 -4.01
CA ILE A 94 -6.95 0.41 -3.32
C ILE A 94 -7.17 -0.82 -4.20
N PHE A 95 -7.05 -2.03 -3.65
CA PHE A 95 -7.36 -3.26 -4.37
C PHE A 95 -8.45 -4.06 -3.64
N PRO A 96 -9.46 -4.59 -4.38
CA PRO A 96 -10.60 -5.28 -3.79
C PRO A 96 -10.32 -6.73 -3.41
N GLU A 97 -9.23 -7.33 -3.90
CA GLU A 97 -8.90 -8.74 -3.62
C GLU A 97 -8.37 -8.98 -2.21
N ILE A 98 -8.56 -10.19 -1.69
CA ILE A 98 -7.92 -10.63 -0.43
C ILE A 98 -6.39 -10.69 -0.58
N ARG A 99 -5.91 -11.18 -1.73
CA ARG A 99 -4.49 -11.38 -2.00
C ARG A 99 -3.92 -10.20 -2.78
N ALA A 100 -2.76 -9.73 -2.36
CA ALA A 100 -2.03 -8.64 -3.03
C ALA A 100 -1.34 -9.06 -4.34
N THR A 101 -1.68 -10.21 -4.93
CA THR A 101 -0.97 -10.76 -6.10
C THR A 101 -1.06 -9.84 -7.32
N LYS A 102 -2.25 -9.31 -7.62
CA LYS A 102 -2.43 -8.35 -8.73
C LYS A 102 -1.70 -7.04 -8.48
N PHE A 103 -1.78 -6.53 -7.25
CA PHE A 103 -1.03 -5.35 -6.82
C PHE A 103 0.48 -5.54 -7.04
N LEU A 104 1.04 -6.65 -6.55
CA LEU A 104 2.47 -6.95 -6.71
C LEU A 104 2.87 -7.15 -8.17
N ALA A 105 2.01 -7.78 -8.98
CA ALA A 105 2.23 -7.95 -10.41
C ALA A 105 2.27 -6.62 -11.16
N ALA A 106 1.44 -5.65 -10.80
CA ALA A 106 1.47 -4.30 -11.37
C ALA A 106 2.73 -3.51 -10.92
N VAL A 107 3.03 -3.55 -9.62
CA VAL A 107 4.12 -2.76 -9.04
C VAL A 107 5.50 -3.33 -9.36
N ARG A 108 5.64 -4.66 -9.55
CA ARG A 108 6.92 -5.37 -9.74
C ARG A 108 8.06 -4.78 -8.88
N PRO A 109 7.88 -4.73 -7.55
CA PRO A 109 8.80 -4.00 -6.68
C PRO A 109 10.17 -4.68 -6.62
N ALA A 110 11.22 -3.90 -6.40
CA ALA A 110 12.54 -4.43 -6.09
C ALA A 110 12.61 -5.01 -4.67
N VAL A 111 11.81 -4.46 -3.75
CA VAL A 111 11.69 -4.94 -2.37
C VAL A 111 10.22 -4.97 -1.98
N TYR A 112 9.75 -6.10 -1.48
CA TYR A 112 8.42 -6.22 -0.89
C TYR A 112 8.55 -6.42 0.62
N VAL A 113 7.96 -5.52 1.40
CA VAL A 113 8.04 -5.52 2.86
C VAL A 113 6.70 -5.97 3.45
N LYS A 114 6.76 -6.84 4.46
CA LYS A 114 5.61 -7.21 5.29
C LYS A 114 5.85 -6.79 6.74
N GLY A 115 4.85 -6.16 7.36
CA GLY A 115 4.86 -5.87 8.80
C GLY A 115 4.75 -7.17 9.60
N GLY A 116 5.48 -7.24 10.72
CA GLY A 116 5.78 -8.46 11.47
C GLY A 116 4.66 -9.08 12.32
N ASP A 117 3.43 -9.17 11.80
CA ASP A 117 2.34 -9.93 12.43
C ASP A 117 2.05 -11.25 11.69
N TYR A 118 2.94 -11.66 10.78
CA TYR A 118 2.85 -12.95 10.13
C TYR A 118 3.58 -13.98 10.98
N THR A 119 2.80 -14.82 11.67
CA THR A 119 3.31 -16.10 12.19
C THR A 119 3.82 -16.92 10.99
N PRO A 120 5.07 -17.46 11.03
CA PRO A 120 5.64 -18.26 9.96
C PRO A 120 4.78 -19.45 9.52
#